data_AF-A0A9P5EBN9-F1
#
_entry.id   AF-A0A9P5EBN9-F1
#
_cell.length_a   1.000
_cell.length_b   1.000
_cell.length_c   1.000
_cell.angle_alpha   90.00
_cell.angle_beta   90.00
_cell.angle_gamma   90.00
#
_symmetry.space_group_name_H-M   'P 1'
#
loop_
_entity.id
_entity.type
_entity.pdbx_description
1 polymer ?
#
loop_
_entity_poly.entity_id
_entity_poly.type
_entity_poly.pdbx_seq_one_letter_code
_entity_poly.pdbx_strand_id
1 'polypeptide(L)'
;MDSYPFPLKNTPADEVEIESKRRGKSIYQNYELLGRILERHEETIQKRWLKKDRKQRIEVLLTAWPFYDLWRQVGTDPEVKVKQHSSILWPYINKESLGKPTPFLLLVNSRGRHPPPLFLDTDAQYFNKVALTEMVVERPYPTEDMKLILRGVSEDDYGTVKKFPEAAPEVWLHLSNKDYDWPTSTIYGKEWPMWQYSTAAGMVILEIQERLMDFLVKCCYRILHEIEPNSLFSDTYPVQPEPTLPSTTQTEGLQTSLLEITFEAPYRVPTRLNFANLEKLFAARAAAAEDHVWAMREDPNYFAEQISDMYDHVQLIGDTREHKSKWGAAIGQALANAYTMIEVFTEAHRITKRLCELQEKYASVINPTENLPDEYNDLFRPYYEGGCVSAEA
;
A
#
# COMPACT_ATOMS: atom_id res chain seq x y z
N MET A 1 -1.75 9.53 25.39
CA MET A 1 -0.31 9.26 25.62
C MET A 1 0.34 9.15 24.26
N ASP A 2 1.30 10.03 24.00
CA ASP A 2 2.03 10.05 22.74
C ASP A 2 2.77 8.71 22.58
N SER A 3 2.46 7.96 21.52
CA SER A 3 3.13 6.68 21.24
C SER A 3 4.51 6.98 20.71
N TYR A 4 5.48 6.58 21.50
CA TYR A 4 6.83 6.40 21.02
C TYR A 4 6.85 5.18 20.08
N PRO A 5 7.67 5.22 19.01
CA PRO A 5 7.97 3.99 18.26
C PRO A 5 8.47 2.94 19.24
N PHE A 6 7.99 1.70 19.07
CA PHE A 6 8.40 0.60 19.94
C PHE A 6 9.94 0.41 19.87
N PRO A 7 10.66 0.46 21.00
CA PRO A 7 12.10 0.71 21.01
C PRO A 7 12.95 -0.54 20.73
N LEU A 8 12.94 -1.08 19.51
CA LEU A 8 13.59 -2.35 19.17
C LEU A 8 15.11 -2.44 19.46
N LYS A 9 15.83 -1.31 19.56
CA LYS A 9 17.30 -1.29 19.66
C LYS A 9 17.85 -2.07 20.86
N ASN A 10 17.14 -2.02 21.99
CA ASN A 10 17.56 -2.66 23.24
C ASN A 10 16.49 -3.61 23.82
N THR A 11 15.44 -3.90 23.06
CA THR A 11 14.34 -4.75 23.51
C THR A 11 14.67 -6.22 23.22
N PRO A 12 14.66 -7.11 24.23
CA PRO A 12 14.87 -8.53 24.02
C PRO A 12 13.68 -9.19 23.30
N ALA A 13 13.94 -10.35 22.69
CA ALA A 13 13.00 -10.99 21.76
C ALA A 13 11.64 -11.36 22.38
N ASP A 14 11.61 -11.75 23.65
CA ASP A 14 10.41 -12.08 24.41
C ASP A 14 9.51 -10.84 24.60
N GLU A 15 10.09 -9.68 24.91
CA GLU A 15 9.35 -8.42 24.98
C GLU A 15 8.79 -8.00 23.61
N VAL A 16 9.56 -8.18 22.53
CA VAL A 16 9.07 -7.95 21.17
C VAL A 16 7.89 -8.88 20.85
N GLU A 17 7.98 -10.16 21.20
CA GLU A 17 6.90 -11.14 20.99
C GLU A 17 5.65 -10.80 21.82
N ILE A 18 5.82 -10.42 23.08
CA ILE A 18 4.70 -10.01 23.95
C ILE A 18 3.97 -8.81 23.35
N GLU A 19 4.70 -7.75 22.97
CA GLU A 19 4.07 -6.55 22.42
C GLU A 19 3.43 -6.81 21.05
N SER A 20 4.11 -7.54 20.17
CA SER A 20 3.56 -7.85 18.84
C SER A 20 2.28 -8.67 18.93
N LYS A 21 2.22 -9.69 19.80
CA LYS A 21 0.98 -10.44 20.07
C LYS A 21 -0.09 -9.59 20.73
N ARG A 22 0.27 -8.70 21.66
CA ARG A 22 -0.68 -7.75 22.28
C ARG A 22 -1.33 -6.87 21.21
N ARG A 23 -0.55 -6.34 20.27
CA ARG A 23 -1.04 -5.53 19.15
C ARG A 23 -1.90 -6.35 18.21
N GLY A 24 -1.47 -7.56 17.85
CA GLY A 24 -2.24 -8.47 17.01
C GLY A 24 -3.63 -8.74 17.57
N LYS A 25 -3.71 -9.09 18.86
CA LYS A 25 -4.98 -9.28 19.56
C LYS A 25 -5.84 -8.01 19.57
N SER A 26 -5.24 -6.85 19.86
CA SER A 26 -5.92 -5.55 19.88
C SER A 26 -6.51 -5.19 18.50
N ILE A 27 -5.79 -5.49 17.43
CA ILE A 27 -6.25 -5.29 16.05
C ILE A 27 -7.49 -6.12 15.76
N TYR A 28 -7.46 -7.42 16.03
CA TYR A 28 -8.60 -8.29 15.74
C TYR A 28 -9.81 -7.98 16.62
N GLN A 29 -9.60 -7.68 17.91
CA GLN A 29 -10.69 -7.22 18.79
C GLN A 29 -11.41 -5.99 18.22
N ASN A 30 -10.66 -4.99 17.74
CA ASN A 30 -11.24 -3.81 17.12
C ASN A 30 -11.84 -4.10 15.73
N TYR A 31 -11.28 -5.05 14.98
CA TYR A 31 -11.83 -5.52 13.70
C TYR A 31 -13.18 -6.21 13.86
N GLU A 32 -13.29 -7.16 14.79
CA GLU A 32 -14.57 -7.81 15.11
C GLU A 32 -15.59 -6.79 15.61
N LEU A 33 -15.16 -5.87 16.49
CA LEU A 33 -16.03 -4.82 17.01
C LEU A 33 -16.55 -3.90 15.89
N LEU A 34 -15.65 -3.45 15.01
CA LEU A 34 -16.01 -2.62 13.87
C LEU A 34 -16.95 -3.38 12.92
N GLY A 35 -16.65 -4.63 12.58
CA GLY A 35 -17.50 -5.48 11.74
C GLY A 35 -18.91 -5.62 12.30
N ARG A 36 -19.04 -5.92 13.61
CA ARG A 36 -20.34 -6.02 14.30
C ARG A 36 -21.14 -4.72 14.30
N ILE A 37 -20.45 -3.57 14.39
CA ILE A 37 -21.09 -2.25 14.26
C ILE A 37 -21.63 -2.08 12.84
N LEU A 38 -20.83 -2.40 11.81
CA LEU A 38 -21.21 -2.21 10.42
C LEU A 38 -22.36 -3.11 9.99
N GLU A 39 -22.35 -4.37 10.41
CA GLU A 39 -23.43 -5.33 10.16
C GLU A 39 -24.82 -4.80 10.57
N ARG A 40 -24.91 -3.91 11.57
CA ARG A 40 -26.19 -3.45 12.14
C ARG A 40 -26.47 -1.98 11.86
N HIS A 41 -25.42 -1.16 11.76
CA HIS A 41 -25.54 0.30 11.80
C HIS A 41 -24.88 1.00 10.63
N GLU A 42 -24.31 0.30 9.64
CA GLU A 42 -23.61 0.95 8.52
C GLU A 42 -24.50 1.94 7.77
N GLU A 43 -25.76 1.59 7.49
CA GLU A 43 -26.70 2.51 6.83
C GLU A 43 -26.97 3.76 7.67
N THR A 44 -27.10 3.59 9.00
CA THR A 44 -27.28 4.68 9.95
C THR A 44 -26.03 5.57 10.01
N ILE A 45 -24.84 4.98 10.02
CA ILE A 45 -23.55 5.69 9.98
C ILE A 45 -23.46 6.52 8.70
N GLN A 46 -23.74 5.93 7.53
CA GLN A 46 -23.72 6.65 6.25
C GLN A 46 -24.70 7.83 6.26
N LYS A 47 -25.96 7.60 6.64
CA LYS A 47 -26.99 8.67 6.71
C LYS A 47 -26.58 9.80 7.65
N ARG A 48 -26.05 9.49 8.84
CA ARG A 48 -25.64 10.50 9.83
C ARG A 48 -24.38 11.25 9.38
N TRP A 49 -23.42 10.55 8.79
CA TRP A 49 -22.18 11.13 8.29
C TRP A 49 -22.41 12.10 7.12
N LEU A 50 -23.28 11.72 6.18
CA LEU A 50 -23.64 12.55 5.04
C LEU A 50 -24.42 13.81 5.46
N LYS A 51 -25.24 13.72 6.52
CA LYS A 51 -25.96 14.88 7.09
C LYS A 51 -25.05 15.88 7.80
N LYS A 52 -23.88 15.47 8.30
CA LYS A 52 -22.93 16.37 8.97
C LYS A 52 -22.27 17.32 7.98
N ASP A 53 -22.07 18.58 8.36
CA ASP A 53 -21.22 19.49 7.59
C ASP A 53 -19.72 19.15 7.78
N ARG A 54 -18.85 19.81 7.01
CA ARG A 54 -17.40 19.57 7.08
C ARG A 54 -16.82 19.85 8.47
N LYS A 55 -17.30 20.87 9.18
CA LYS A 55 -16.80 21.24 10.51
C LYS A 55 -17.16 20.16 11.53
N GLN A 56 -18.40 19.67 11.50
CA GLN A 56 -18.89 18.59 12.35
C GLN A 56 -18.17 17.26 12.07
N ARG A 57 -17.88 16.96 10.79
CA ARG A 57 -17.09 15.77 10.43
C ARG A 57 -15.68 15.87 11.00
N ILE A 58 -15.00 17.01 10.82
CA ILE A 58 -13.66 17.24 11.37
C ILE A 58 -13.67 17.15 12.91
N GLU A 59 -14.70 17.64 13.58
CA GLU A 59 -14.84 17.53 15.04
C GLU A 59 -14.92 16.06 15.52
N VAL A 60 -15.71 15.22 14.84
CA VAL A 60 -15.76 13.78 15.11
C VAL A 60 -14.37 13.15 14.95
N LEU A 61 -13.70 13.45 13.84
CA LEU A 61 -12.38 12.91 13.52
C LEU A 61 -11.32 13.35 14.55
N LEU A 62 -11.29 14.64 14.92
CA LEU A 62 -10.35 15.19 15.89
C LEU A 62 -10.58 14.69 17.31
N THR A 63 -11.83 14.40 17.65
CA THR A 63 -12.18 13.82 18.96
C THR A 63 -11.68 12.38 19.07
N ALA A 64 -11.70 11.63 17.97
CA ALA A 64 -11.15 10.28 17.92
C ALA A 64 -9.61 10.29 17.86
N TRP A 65 -9.02 11.25 17.12
CA TRP A 65 -7.59 11.39 16.97
C TRP A 65 -7.15 12.82 16.60
N PRO A 66 -6.21 13.46 17.33
CA PRO A 66 -5.69 14.77 16.95
C PRO A 66 -4.79 14.65 15.70
N PHE A 67 -5.25 15.21 14.57
CA PHE A 67 -4.45 15.32 13.34
C PHE A 67 -3.48 16.50 13.45
N TYR A 68 -2.18 16.25 13.27
CA TYR A 68 -1.17 17.30 13.17
C TYR A 68 -0.77 17.50 11.70
N ASP A 69 -0.90 18.73 11.17
CA ASP A 69 -0.57 19.07 9.76
C ASP A 69 0.94 19.21 9.49
N LEU A 70 1.77 18.52 10.26
CA LEU A 70 3.17 18.90 10.47
C LEU A 70 4.17 18.11 9.62
N TRP A 71 3.70 17.31 8.66
CA TRP A 71 4.57 16.54 7.77
C TRP A 71 5.57 17.42 6.99
N ARG A 72 5.30 18.74 6.87
CA ARG A 72 6.21 19.73 6.28
C ARG A 72 7.37 20.17 7.19
N GLN A 73 7.42 19.73 8.45
CA GLN A 73 8.43 20.15 9.45
C GLN A 73 9.36 19.03 9.93
N VAL A 74 9.29 17.83 9.34
CA VAL A 74 10.02 16.63 9.80
C VAL A 74 11.54 16.69 9.52
N GLY A 75 12.06 17.84 9.12
CA GLY A 75 13.42 17.99 8.60
C GLY A 75 14.56 18.16 9.61
N THR A 76 14.35 18.46 10.90
CA THR A 76 15.51 18.96 11.70
C THR A 76 15.58 18.63 13.19
N ASP A 77 14.50 18.24 13.88
CA ASP A 77 14.54 18.07 15.35
C ASP A 77 14.05 16.66 15.80
N PRO A 78 14.91 15.85 16.45
CA PRO A 78 14.54 14.55 17.02
C PRO A 78 13.36 14.59 18.00
N GLU A 79 13.23 15.62 18.84
CA GLU A 79 12.10 15.75 19.77
C GLU A 79 10.79 16.00 19.02
N VAL A 80 10.86 16.75 17.93
CA VAL A 80 9.71 17.02 17.06
C VAL A 80 9.30 15.76 16.32
N LYS A 81 10.26 14.99 15.78
CA LYS A 81 9.99 13.67 15.16
C LYS A 81 9.26 12.74 16.13
N VAL A 82 9.73 12.66 17.37
CA VAL A 82 9.11 11.85 18.44
C VAL A 82 7.69 12.31 18.75
N LYS A 83 7.48 13.61 18.98
CA LYS A 83 6.13 14.18 19.23
C LYS A 83 5.18 13.95 18.05
N GLN A 84 5.71 13.85 16.84
CA GLN A 84 4.94 13.73 15.60
C GLN A 84 4.88 12.31 15.04
N HIS A 85 5.42 11.32 15.75
CA HIS A 85 5.52 9.92 15.31
C HIS A 85 4.23 9.38 14.69
N SER A 86 3.10 9.60 15.37
CA SER A 86 1.79 9.18 14.90
C SER A 86 1.39 9.83 13.57
N SER A 87 1.73 11.10 13.35
CA SER A 87 1.40 11.81 12.10
C SER A 87 2.32 11.42 10.96
N ILE A 88 3.52 10.91 11.27
CA ILE A 88 4.47 10.38 10.30
C ILE A 88 4.00 9.01 9.78
N LEU A 89 3.44 8.18 10.67
CA LEU A 89 2.93 6.84 10.35
C LEU A 89 1.72 6.84 9.39
N TRP A 90 0.84 7.86 9.42
CA TRP A 90 -0.37 7.90 8.58
C TRP A 90 -0.50 9.18 7.74
N PRO A 91 0.26 9.33 6.64
CA PRO A 91 0.10 10.49 5.78
C PRO A 91 -1.27 10.55 5.05
N TYR A 92 -1.95 9.40 4.87
CA TYR A 92 -3.24 9.33 4.18
C TYR A 92 -4.45 9.57 5.09
N ILE A 93 -4.31 9.38 6.40
CA ILE A 93 -5.34 9.75 7.38
C ILE A 93 -5.15 11.24 7.69
N ASN A 94 -5.62 12.10 6.79
CA ASN A 94 -5.58 13.54 6.98
C ASN A 94 -7.00 14.13 7.07
N LYS A 95 -7.14 15.18 7.88
CA LYS A 95 -8.44 15.84 8.15
C LYS A 95 -9.07 16.46 6.89
N GLU A 96 -8.26 16.85 5.91
CA GLU A 96 -8.75 17.46 4.67
C GLU A 96 -9.47 16.44 3.80
N SER A 97 -8.96 15.22 3.75
CA SER A 97 -9.49 14.13 2.94
C SER A 97 -10.65 13.45 3.65
N LEU A 98 -10.46 13.04 4.92
CA LEU A 98 -11.51 12.39 5.69
C LEU A 98 -12.67 13.32 6.05
N GLY A 99 -12.45 14.64 6.06
CA GLY A 99 -13.53 15.61 6.23
C GLY A 99 -14.51 15.68 5.04
N LYS A 100 -14.15 15.08 3.90
CA LYS A 100 -15.06 14.94 2.74
C LYS A 100 -16.08 13.82 3.00
N PRO A 101 -17.25 13.84 2.32
CA PRO A 101 -18.31 12.86 2.55
C PRO A 101 -17.87 11.40 2.32
N THR A 102 -17.18 11.14 1.21
CA THR A 102 -16.91 9.78 0.70
C THR A 102 -15.72 9.07 1.37
N PRO A 103 -14.52 9.67 1.54
CA PRO A 103 -13.31 8.96 1.96
C PRO A 103 -13.42 8.24 3.30
N PHE A 104 -14.06 8.86 4.29
CA PHE A 104 -14.27 8.24 5.59
C PHE A 104 -15.16 6.98 5.48
N LEU A 105 -16.23 7.03 4.68
CA LEU A 105 -17.12 5.89 4.50
C LEU A 105 -16.43 4.74 3.75
N LEU A 106 -15.62 5.06 2.73
CA LEU A 106 -14.78 4.08 2.03
C LEU A 106 -13.81 3.38 3.00
N LEU A 107 -13.13 4.16 3.85
CA LEU A 107 -12.14 3.63 4.80
C LEU A 107 -12.79 2.73 5.86
N VAL A 108 -13.94 3.16 6.40
CA VAL A 108 -14.69 2.37 7.39
C VAL A 108 -15.16 1.05 6.78
N ASN A 109 -15.76 1.09 5.59
CA ASN A 109 -16.23 -0.11 4.91
C ASN A 109 -15.06 -1.05 4.57
N SER A 110 -13.99 -0.53 3.95
CA SER A 110 -12.86 -1.37 3.54
C SER A 110 -12.21 -2.06 4.74
N ARG A 111 -11.90 -1.33 5.82
CA ARG A 111 -11.22 -1.88 7.01
C ARG A 111 -12.13 -2.68 7.94
N GLY A 112 -13.43 -2.45 7.92
CA GLY A 112 -14.39 -3.19 8.75
C GLY A 112 -14.96 -4.46 8.12
N ARG A 113 -14.89 -4.60 6.79
CA ARG A 113 -15.40 -5.77 6.04
C ARG A 113 -14.32 -6.74 5.57
N HIS A 114 -13.05 -6.36 5.67
CA HIS A 114 -11.92 -7.17 5.20
C HIS A 114 -10.87 -7.30 6.29
N PRO A 115 -10.25 -8.48 6.46
CA PRO A 115 -9.40 -8.70 7.61
C PRO A 115 -8.05 -7.98 7.49
N PRO A 116 -7.39 -7.71 8.63
CA PRO A 116 -6.15 -6.95 8.70
C PRO A 116 -5.04 -7.42 7.75
N PRO A 117 -4.79 -8.74 7.55
CA PRO A 117 -3.74 -9.22 6.66
C PRO A 117 -3.88 -8.76 5.19
N LEU A 118 -5.10 -8.42 4.74
CA LEU A 118 -5.33 -7.96 3.36
C LEU A 118 -4.62 -6.62 3.06
N PHE A 119 -4.34 -5.84 4.10
CA PHE A 119 -3.80 -4.49 3.96
C PHE A 119 -2.29 -4.41 4.23
N LEU A 120 -1.62 -5.53 4.49
CA LEU A 120 -0.20 -5.56 4.88
C LEU A 120 0.70 -4.81 3.91
N ASP A 121 0.52 -4.99 2.61
CA ASP A 121 1.37 -4.36 1.59
C ASP A 121 1.08 -2.86 1.46
N THR A 122 -0.18 -2.46 1.61
CA THR A 122 -0.56 -1.04 1.68
C THR A 122 0.01 -0.37 2.92
N ASP A 123 -0.09 -1.04 4.08
CA ASP A 123 0.42 -0.55 5.36
C ASP A 123 1.97 -0.52 5.36
N ALA A 124 2.61 -1.49 4.70
CA ALA A 124 4.07 -1.57 4.56
C ALA A 124 4.66 -0.47 3.68
N GLN A 125 3.93 0.09 2.71
CA GLN A 125 4.43 1.23 1.92
C GLN A 125 4.77 2.45 2.78
N TYR A 126 4.14 2.58 3.96
CA TYR A 126 4.44 3.65 4.90
C TYR A 126 5.69 3.40 5.73
N PHE A 127 6.16 2.15 5.84
CA PHE A 127 7.44 1.84 6.47
C PHE A 127 8.59 2.59 5.81
N ASN A 128 8.64 2.66 4.47
CA ASN A 128 9.68 3.38 3.75
C ASN A 128 9.73 4.86 4.14
N LYS A 129 8.56 5.49 4.35
CA LYS A 129 8.49 6.88 4.82
C LYS A 129 9.01 7.03 6.24
N VAL A 130 8.68 6.11 7.14
CA VAL A 130 9.18 6.10 8.52
C VAL A 130 10.70 5.89 8.54
N ALA A 131 11.22 5.03 7.65
CA ALA A 131 12.65 4.78 7.50
C ALA A 131 13.39 6.05 7.04
N LEU A 132 12.86 6.78 6.04
CA LEU A 132 13.42 8.06 5.59
C LEU A 132 13.43 9.14 6.68
N THR A 133 12.58 9.01 7.71
CA THR A 133 12.56 9.94 8.85
C THR A 133 13.47 9.51 10.01
N GLU A 134 14.26 8.44 9.85
CA GLU A 134 15.13 7.84 10.89
C GLU A 134 14.36 7.38 12.13
N MET A 135 13.06 7.10 11.98
CA MET A 135 12.20 6.64 13.06
C MET A 135 12.16 5.11 13.18
N VAL A 136 12.81 4.41 12.24
CA VAL A 136 13.04 2.97 12.30
C VAL A 136 14.38 2.71 12.97
N VAL A 137 14.44 1.66 13.77
CA VAL A 137 15.67 1.24 14.43
C VAL A 137 16.71 0.80 13.39
N GLU A 138 17.84 1.51 13.36
CA GLU A 138 19.02 1.11 12.60
C GLU A 138 19.63 -0.18 13.18
N ARG A 139 20.15 -1.01 12.28
CA ARG A 139 20.87 -2.24 12.64
C ARG A 139 22.17 -1.90 13.37
N PRO A 140 22.64 -2.75 14.30
CA PRO A 140 22.04 -4.02 14.73
C PRO A 140 21.02 -3.87 15.86
N TYR A 141 20.10 -4.83 15.97
CA TYR A 141 19.16 -4.97 17.09
C TYR A 141 18.91 -6.46 17.42
N PRO A 142 18.49 -6.80 18.66
CA PRO A 142 18.46 -8.20 19.14
C PRO A 142 17.60 -9.17 18.33
N THR A 143 16.64 -8.68 17.55
CA THR A 143 15.69 -9.49 16.77
C THR A 143 15.90 -9.37 15.26
N GLU A 144 17.07 -8.94 14.80
CA GLU A 144 17.38 -8.77 13.38
C GLU A 144 17.27 -10.08 12.57
N ASP A 145 17.62 -11.22 13.18
CA ASP A 145 17.52 -12.56 12.60
C ASP A 145 16.12 -13.17 12.74
N MET A 146 15.18 -12.43 13.34
CA MET A 146 13.80 -12.85 13.52
C MET A 146 12.88 -12.19 12.49
N LYS A 147 11.79 -12.90 12.20
CA LYS A 147 10.69 -12.43 11.36
C LYS A 147 9.42 -12.39 12.15
N LEU A 148 8.61 -11.39 11.85
CA LEU A 148 7.30 -11.19 12.45
C LEU A 148 6.25 -11.74 11.50
N ILE A 149 5.48 -12.71 11.99
CA ILE A 149 4.54 -13.48 11.20
C ILE A 149 3.20 -12.75 11.18
N LEU A 150 2.89 -12.15 10.03
CA LEU A 150 1.66 -11.41 9.79
C LEU A 150 0.85 -12.00 8.64
N ARG A 151 1.52 -12.68 7.72
CA ARG A 151 0.87 -13.26 6.55
C ARG A 151 0.58 -14.73 6.78
N GLY A 152 -0.64 -15.13 6.45
CA GLY A 152 -1.06 -16.53 6.43
C GLY A 152 -1.08 -17.24 7.77
N VAL A 153 -1.52 -16.52 8.79
CA VAL A 153 -1.67 -17.02 10.15
C VAL A 153 -3.09 -16.79 10.65
N SER A 154 -3.49 -17.64 11.60
CA SER A 154 -4.71 -17.45 12.36
C SER A 154 -4.66 -16.11 13.12
N GLU A 155 -5.81 -15.65 13.62
CA GLU A 155 -5.87 -14.49 14.52
C GLU A 155 -4.95 -14.66 15.73
N ASP A 156 -4.91 -15.85 16.33
CA ASP A 156 -4.10 -16.14 17.53
C ASP A 156 -2.59 -16.08 17.25
N ASP A 157 -2.21 -16.38 16.01
CA ASP A 157 -0.82 -16.41 15.56
C ASP A 157 -0.36 -15.07 14.96
N TYR A 158 -1.27 -14.11 14.76
CA TYR A 158 -0.97 -12.81 14.16
C TYR A 158 -0.08 -11.95 15.05
N GLY A 159 1.12 -11.66 14.55
CA GLY A 159 2.15 -10.95 15.30
C GLY A 159 3.20 -11.88 15.92
N THR A 160 3.16 -13.19 15.70
CA THR A 160 4.14 -14.12 16.26
C THR A 160 5.55 -13.84 15.74
N VAL A 161 6.53 -13.78 16.64
CA VAL A 161 7.94 -13.63 16.27
C VAL A 161 8.58 -15.01 16.17
N LYS A 162 9.28 -15.30 15.06
CA LYS A 162 10.08 -16.53 14.93
C LYS A 162 11.45 -16.22 14.36
N LYS A 163 12.46 -16.94 14.85
CA LYS A 163 13.77 -16.97 14.22
C LYS A 163 13.63 -17.65 12.86
N PHE A 164 14.01 -16.94 11.80
CA PHE A 164 14.03 -17.53 10.47
C PHE A 164 15.30 -18.38 10.35
N PRO A 165 15.24 -19.61 9.80
CA PRO A 165 16.46 -20.36 9.57
C PRO A 165 17.38 -19.57 8.62
N GLU A 166 18.70 -19.64 8.83
CA GLU A 166 19.68 -19.14 7.86
C GLU A 166 19.43 -19.88 6.53
N ALA A 167 18.80 -19.19 5.58
CA ALA A 167 18.63 -19.70 4.24
C ALA A 167 20.01 -19.70 3.57
N ALA A 168 20.35 -20.79 2.89
CA ALA A 168 21.43 -20.76 1.92
C ALA A 168 21.12 -19.65 0.89
N PRO A 169 22.11 -18.89 0.39
CA PRO A 169 21.92 -17.71 -0.48
C PRO A 169 21.07 -17.90 -1.74
N GLU A 170 20.73 -19.14 -2.09
CA GLU A 170 20.09 -19.54 -3.34
C GLU A 170 18.58 -19.85 -3.20
N VAL A 171 17.98 -19.73 -2.01
CA VAL A 171 16.54 -20.00 -1.80
C VAL A 171 15.76 -18.68 -1.76
N TRP A 172 15.26 -18.24 -2.92
CA TRP A 172 14.36 -17.09 -3.05
C TRP A 172 12.93 -17.54 -3.33
N LEU A 173 11.98 -16.89 -2.65
CA LEU A 173 10.62 -17.37 -2.44
C LEU A 173 9.61 -16.93 -3.54
N HIS A 174 8.57 -17.74 -3.72
CA HIS A 174 7.50 -17.75 -4.74
C HIS A 174 6.27 -16.86 -4.41
N LEU A 175 5.49 -16.44 -5.42
CA LEU A 175 4.17 -15.83 -5.23
C LEU A 175 3.05 -16.84 -5.51
N SER A 176 1.94 -16.80 -4.78
CA SER A 176 0.67 -17.37 -5.22
C SER A 176 -0.48 -16.36 -5.04
N ASN A 177 -1.41 -16.35 -5.99
CA ASN A 177 -2.39 -15.29 -6.24
C ASN A 177 -3.86 -15.77 -6.16
N LYS A 178 -4.28 -16.57 -5.17
CA LYS A 178 -5.72 -16.70 -4.84
C LYS A 178 -6.02 -16.98 -3.37
N ASP A 179 -6.98 -16.18 -2.90
CA ASP A 179 -7.90 -16.31 -1.75
C ASP A 179 -7.64 -17.41 -0.70
N TYR A 180 -6.99 -16.98 0.38
CA TYR A 180 -7.06 -17.53 1.75
C TYR A 180 -6.33 -18.84 2.11
N ASP A 181 -5.52 -19.42 1.24
CA ASP A 181 -4.47 -20.37 1.65
C ASP A 181 -3.12 -19.91 1.09
N TRP A 182 -2.05 -20.01 1.89
CA TRP A 182 -0.80 -19.27 1.65
C TRP A 182 0.38 -20.20 1.35
N PRO A 183 1.31 -19.80 0.45
CA PRO A 183 2.44 -20.65 0.09
C PRO A 183 3.37 -20.86 1.29
N THR A 184 3.66 -22.13 1.61
CA THR A 184 4.71 -22.52 2.55
C THR A 184 5.93 -22.98 1.77
N SER A 185 7.13 -22.51 2.11
CA SER A 185 8.36 -23.16 1.65
C SER A 185 8.77 -24.23 2.65
N THR A 186 9.12 -25.41 2.15
CA THR A 186 9.80 -26.40 2.98
C THR A 186 11.28 -26.04 3.05
N ILE A 187 11.68 -25.40 4.14
CA ILE A 187 13.09 -25.10 4.44
C ILE A 187 13.54 -26.05 5.55
N TYR A 188 14.55 -26.89 5.28
CA TYR A 188 15.03 -27.94 6.20
C TYR A 188 13.94 -28.90 6.70
N GLY A 189 13.00 -29.29 5.83
CA GLY A 189 11.93 -30.23 6.19
C GLY A 189 10.83 -29.66 7.09
N LYS A 190 10.78 -28.32 7.26
CA LYS A 190 9.71 -27.62 7.97
C LYS A 190 9.04 -26.61 7.02
N GLU A 191 7.72 -26.53 7.09
CA GLU A 191 6.92 -25.55 6.34
C GLU A 191 7.01 -24.17 7.01
N TRP A 192 7.37 -23.16 6.22
CA TRP A 192 7.46 -21.77 6.66
C TRP A 192 6.60 -20.88 5.76
N PRO A 193 5.76 -19.99 6.34
CA PRO A 193 4.95 -19.09 5.55
C PRO A 193 5.85 -18.06 4.88
N MET A 194 5.76 -18.06 3.56
CA MET A 194 6.56 -17.29 2.63
C MET A 194 6.17 -15.79 2.69
N TRP A 195 7.15 -14.88 2.78
CA TRP A 195 6.99 -13.41 2.91
C TRP A 195 6.56 -12.86 4.27
N GLN A 196 7.47 -12.95 5.25
CA GLN A 196 7.30 -12.32 6.55
C GLN A 196 8.17 -11.07 6.71
N TYR A 197 7.69 -10.15 7.53
CA TYR A 197 8.34 -8.85 7.72
C TYR A 197 9.51 -8.97 8.70
N SER A 198 10.53 -8.13 8.56
CA SER A 198 11.50 -7.93 9.64
C SER A 198 10.75 -7.47 10.90
N THR A 199 11.29 -7.72 12.10
CA THR A 199 10.67 -7.21 13.33
C THR A 199 10.52 -5.68 13.30
N ALA A 200 11.49 -4.96 12.73
CA ALA A 200 11.40 -3.52 12.49
C ALA A 200 10.18 -3.10 11.64
N ALA A 201 9.97 -3.75 10.49
CA ALA A 201 8.85 -3.42 9.62
C ALA A 201 7.51 -3.91 10.20
N GLY A 202 7.48 -5.14 10.72
CA GLY A 202 6.28 -5.76 11.28
C GLY A 202 5.71 -4.99 12.46
N MET A 203 6.56 -4.47 13.35
CA MET A 203 6.10 -3.66 14.49
C MET A 203 5.47 -2.33 14.04
N VAL A 204 6.02 -1.69 13.02
CA VAL A 204 5.44 -0.47 12.44
C VAL A 204 4.08 -0.78 11.80
N ILE A 205 3.96 -1.88 11.05
CA ILE A 205 2.69 -2.32 10.45
C ILE A 205 1.64 -2.59 11.53
N LEU A 206 2.01 -3.30 12.59
CA LEU A 206 1.10 -3.57 13.71
C LEU A 206 0.65 -2.27 14.40
N GLU A 207 1.53 -1.28 14.58
CA GLU A 207 1.13 0.02 15.11
C GLU A 207 0.17 0.76 14.18
N ILE A 208 0.43 0.70 12.87
CA ILE A 208 -0.42 1.30 11.82
C ILE A 208 -1.82 0.70 11.85
N GLN A 209 -1.93 -0.62 11.99
CA GLN A 209 -3.22 -1.29 12.00
C GLN A 209 -3.96 -1.11 13.32
N GLU A 210 -3.30 -1.30 14.46
CA GLU A 210 -3.93 -1.23 15.79
C GLU A 210 -4.64 0.11 15.99
N ARG A 211 -3.94 1.20 15.69
CA ARG A 211 -4.47 2.54 15.91
C ARG A 211 -5.48 2.96 14.86
N LEU A 212 -5.33 2.51 13.62
CA LEU A 212 -6.35 2.74 12.60
C LEU A 212 -7.67 2.09 13.01
N MET A 213 -7.62 0.83 13.47
CA MET A 213 -8.82 0.12 13.91
C MET A 213 -9.48 0.78 15.12
N ASP A 214 -8.70 1.15 16.14
CA ASP A 214 -9.17 1.91 17.30
C ASP A 214 -9.79 3.27 16.91
N PHE A 215 -9.15 4.00 15.99
CA PHE A 215 -9.66 5.27 15.46
C PHE A 215 -11.02 5.11 14.78
N LEU A 216 -11.18 4.10 13.91
CA LEU A 216 -12.43 3.86 13.19
C LEU A 216 -13.56 3.48 14.15
N VAL A 217 -13.28 2.62 15.14
CA VAL A 217 -14.23 2.25 16.19
C VAL A 217 -14.68 3.49 16.98
N LYS A 218 -13.74 4.33 17.43
CA LYS A 218 -14.04 5.59 18.15
C LYS A 218 -14.90 6.54 17.31
N CYS A 219 -14.60 6.68 16.02
CA CYS A 219 -15.43 7.48 15.12
C CYS A 219 -16.86 6.92 15.03
N CYS A 220 -17.02 5.60 14.89
CA CYS A 220 -18.34 4.96 14.81
C CYS A 220 -19.16 5.20 16.09
N TYR A 221 -18.57 5.03 17.27
CA TYR A 221 -19.23 5.35 18.55
C TYR A 221 -19.68 6.81 18.63
N ARG A 222 -18.86 7.75 18.15
CA ARG A 222 -19.23 9.18 18.12
C ARG A 222 -20.36 9.48 17.14
N ILE A 223 -20.42 8.79 16.00
CA ILE A 223 -21.51 8.94 15.04
C ILE A 223 -22.81 8.35 15.61
N LEU A 224 -22.70 7.25 16.34
CA LEU A 224 -23.81 6.52 16.98
C LEU A 224 -24.06 6.94 18.43
N HIS A 225 -23.62 8.12 18.86
CA HIS A 225 -23.69 8.60 20.25
C HIS A 225 -25.09 8.63 20.90
N GLU A 226 -26.17 8.49 20.11
CA GLU A 226 -27.55 8.41 20.60
C GLU A 226 -27.96 6.98 20.99
N ILE A 227 -27.18 5.98 20.57
CA ILE A 227 -27.42 4.57 20.90
C ILE A 227 -26.51 4.21 22.07
N GLU A 228 -27.13 3.82 23.19
CA GLU A 228 -26.41 3.29 24.35
C GLU A 228 -25.45 2.16 23.94
N PRO A 229 -24.18 2.14 24.41
CA PRO A 229 -23.18 1.16 23.97
C PRO A 229 -23.63 -0.30 24.13
N ASN A 230 -24.38 -0.60 25.19
CA ASN A 230 -24.90 -1.94 25.46
C ASN A 230 -26.04 -2.35 24.51
N SER A 231 -26.68 -1.37 23.86
CA SER A 231 -27.78 -1.58 22.92
C SER A 231 -27.30 -1.66 21.47
N LEU A 232 -26.04 -1.29 21.16
CA LEU A 232 -25.51 -1.34 19.79
C LEU A 232 -25.56 -2.74 19.17
N PHE A 233 -25.51 -3.78 20.00
CA PHE A 233 -25.49 -5.17 19.55
C PHE A 233 -26.71 -5.97 20.01
N SER A 234 -27.75 -5.31 20.53
CA SER A 234 -28.98 -5.98 20.95
C SER A 234 -29.83 -6.41 19.75
N ASP A 235 -30.75 -7.34 19.98
CA ASP A 235 -31.72 -7.81 18.98
C ASP A 235 -32.65 -6.69 18.45
N THR A 236 -32.66 -5.53 19.10
CA THR A 236 -33.33 -4.31 18.61
C THR A 236 -32.78 -3.87 17.25
N TYR A 237 -31.51 -4.14 16.96
CA TYR A 237 -30.83 -3.79 15.72
C TYR A 237 -30.38 -5.08 15.00
N PRO A 238 -31.24 -5.65 14.13
CA PRO A 238 -30.89 -6.85 13.40
C PRO A 238 -29.75 -6.59 12.41
N VAL A 239 -29.06 -7.66 12.02
CA VAL A 239 -28.07 -7.63 10.94
C VAL A 239 -28.75 -7.21 9.63
N GLN A 240 -28.13 -6.28 8.93
CA GLN A 240 -28.59 -5.68 7.68
C GLN A 240 -27.65 -6.07 6.53
N PRO A 241 -28.16 -6.16 5.29
CA PRO A 241 -27.29 -6.30 4.13
C PRO A 241 -26.35 -5.10 4.00
N GLU A 242 -25.21 -5.31 3.33
CA GLU A 242 -24.26 -4.22 3.08
C GLU A 242 -24.92 -3.09 2.27
N PRO A 243 -24.99 -1.87 2.81
CA PRO A 243 -25.59 -0.74 2.11
C PRO A 243 -24.67 -0.27 0.98
N THR A 244 -25.26 0.18 -0.12
CA THR A 244 -24.51 0.75 -1.23
C THR A 244 -23.77 2.01 -0.76
N LEU A 245 -22.45 2.01 -0.87
CA LEU A 245 -21.65 3.19 -0.54
C LEU A 245 -22.07 4.37 -1.43
N PRO A 246 -22.14 5.60 -0.86
CA PRO A 246 -22.37 6.81 -1.63
C PRO A 246 -21.13 7.07 -2.49
N SER A 247 -21.07 6.41 -3.63
CA SER A 247 -20.11 6.70 -4.68
C SER A 247 -20.46 8.07 -5.25
N THR A 248 -19.50 9.00 -5.22
CA THR A 248 -19.45 10.12 -6.17
C THR A 248 -19.52 9.61 -7.63
N THR A 249 -19.24 8.32 -7.81
CA THR A 249 -19.18 7.48 -9.00
C THR A 249 -20.48 6.79 -9.42
N GLN A 250 -21.67 7.21 -8.94
CA GLN A 250 -22.92 6.94 -9.68
C GLN A 250 -23.04 7.86 -10.92
N THR A 251 -22.01 7.85 -11.76
CA THR A 251 -22.15 8.13 -13.18
C THR A 251 -21.98 6.79 -13.86
N GLU A 252 -23.11 6.12 -14.12
CA GLU A 252 -23.20 5.19 -15.23
C GLU A 252 -22.71 5.92 -16.49
N GLY A 253 -21.45 5.67 -16.85
CA GLY A 253 -20.83 6.28 -18.03
C GLY A 253 -19.53 7.02 -17.71
N LEU A 254 -18.41 6.36 -18.03
CA LEU A 254 -17.22 6.96 -18.65
C LEU A 254 -16.91 8.41 -18.20
N GLN A 255 -16.31 8.57 -17.02
CA GLN A 255 -15.31 9.60 -16.65
C GLN A 255 -15.22 9.71 -15.11
N THR A 256 -14.77 8.65 -14.43
CA THR A 256 -14.16 8.88 -13.11
C THR A 256 -12.80 9.52 -13.37
N SER A 257 -12.56 10.71 -12.82
CA SER A 257 -11.27 11.38 -13.03
C SER A 257 -10.16 10.52 -12.42
N LEU A 258 -9.01 10.38 -13.10
CA LEU A 258 -7.84 9.70 -12.55
C LEU A 258 -7.43 10.31 -11.19
N LEU A 259 -7.69 11.61 -11.01
CA LEU A 259 -7.47 12.29 -9.73
C LEU A 259 -8.38 11.76 -8.61
N GLU A 260 -9.64 11.44 -8.91
CA GLU A 260 -10.57 10.87 -7.94
C GLU A 260 -10.20 9.43 -7.59
N ILE A 261 -9.79 8.64 -8.58
CA ILE A 261 -9.29 7.26 -8.38
C ILE A 261 -8.06 7.28 -7.46
N THR A 262 -7.07 8.10 -7.79
CA THR A 262 -5.85 8.23 -6.98
C THR A 262 -6.14 8.78 -5.59
N PHE A 263 -7.09 9.72 -5.47
CA PHE A 263 -7.49 10.30 -4.19
C PHE A 263 -8.21 9.28 -3.29
N GLU A 264 -9.07 8.44 -3.84
CA GLU A 264 -9.84 7.45 -3.08
C GLU A 264 -9.07 6.15 -2.82
N ALA A 265 -8.02 5.85 -3.61
CA ALA A 265 -7.25 4.61 -3.53
C ALA A 265 -6.79 4.23 -2.11
N PRO A 266 -6.26 5.15 -1.26
CA PRO A 266 -5.82 4.80 0.09
C PRO A 266 -6.94 4.37 1.05
N TYR A 267 -8.20 4.67 0.71
CA TYR A 267 -9.37 4.40 1.54
C TYR A 267 -10.15 3.17 1.07
N ARG A 268 -9.81 2.62 -0.10
CA ARG A 268 -10.46 1.44 -0.67
C ARG A 268 -9.68 0.18 -0.32
N VAL A 269 -10.33 -0.96 -0.55
CA VAL A 269 -9.67 -2.27 -0.51
C VAL A 269 -8.53 -2.27 -1.53
N PRO A 270 -7.32 -2.74 -1.16
CA PRO A 270 -6.19 -2.82 -2.08
C PRO A 270 -6.60 -3.51 -3.36
N THR A 271 -6.41 -2.83 -4.50
CA THR A 271 -6.77 -3.39 -5.79
C THR A 271 -5.79 -4.50 -6.12
N ARG A 272 -6.31 -5.69 -6.45
CA ARG A 272 -5.48 -6.83 -6.85
C ARG A 272 -4.74 -6.49 -8.13
N LEU A 273 -3.51 -6.99 -8.24
CA LEU A 273 -2.74 -6.90 -9.46
C LEU A 273 -3.54 -7.56 -10.60
N ASN A 274 -3.96 -6.76 -11.58
CA ASN A 274 -4.73 -7.22 -12.72
C ASN A 274 -3.83 -7.19 -13.96
N PHE A 275 -3.27 -8.35 -14.30
CA PHE A 275 -2.37 -8.49 -15.44
C PHE A 275 -3.03 -8.11 -16.77
N ALA A 276 -4.34 -8.34 -16.94
CA ALA A 276 -5.04 -7.95 -18.16
C ALA A 276 -5.15 -6.42 -18.31
N ASN A 277 -5.29 -5.69 -17.20
CA ASN A 277 -5.26 -4.22 -17.25
C ASN A 277 -3.84 -3.70 -17.49
N LEU A 278 -2.83 -4.33 -16.88
CA LEU A 278 -1.43 -3.97 -17.13
C LEU A 278 -1.01 -4.26 -18.58
N GLU A 279 -1.43 -5.39 -19.13
CA GLU A 279 -1.19 -5.75 -20.53
C GLU A 279 -1.76 -4.69 -21.47
N LYS A 280 -3.02 -4.28 -21.27
CA LYS A 280 -3.63 -3.19 -22.06
C LYS A 280 -2.89 -1.86 -21.91
N LEU A 281 -2.44 -1.52 -20.70
CA LEU A 281 -1.69 -0.29 -20.44
C LEU A 281 -0.34 -0.32 -21.15
N PHE A 282 0.41 -1.41 -21.04
CA PHE A 282 1.71 -1.55 -21.70
C PHE A 282 1.59 -1.65 -23.21
N ALA A 283 0.55 -2.30 -23.73
CA ALA A 283 0.22 -2.29 -25.16
C ALA A 283 0.01 -0.86 -25.67
N ALA A 284 -0.78 -0.06 -24.95
CA ALA A 284 -1.03 1.33 -25.31
C ALA A 284 0.24 2.18 -25.23
N ARG A 285 1.09 1.96 -24.21
CA ARG A 285 2.38 2.65 -24.05
C ARG A 285 3.39 2.27 -25.13
N ALA A 286 3.43 1.00 -25.54
CA ALA A 286 4.28 0.52 -26.62
C ALA A 286 3.86 1.16 -27.95
N ALA A 287 2.57 1.15 -28.29
CA ALA A 287 2.04 1.81 -29.48
C ALA A 287 2.34 3.32 -29.49
N ALA A 288 2.14 4.01 -28.36
CA ALA A 288 2.47 5.43 -28.24
C ALA A 288 3.98 5.72 -28.40
N ALA A 289 4.85 4.81 -27.92
CA ALA A 289 6.30 4.94 -28.09
C ALA A 289 6.73 4.70 -29.55
N GLU A 290 6.10 3.75 -30.24
CA GLU A 290 6.30 3.53 -31.68
C GLU A 290 5.88 4.76 -32.51
N ASP A 291 4.68 5.27 -32.25
CA ASP A 291 4.16 6.49 -32.90
C ASP A 291 5.11 7.68 -32.65
N HIS A 292 5.64 7.82 -31.43
CA HIS A 292 6.60 8.89 -31.09
C HIS A 292 7.88 8.80 -31.92
N VAL A 293 8.46 7.60 -32.07
CA VAL A 293 9.68 7.42 -32.91
C VAL A 293 9.38 7.63 -34.38
N TRP A 294 8.21 7.22 -34.88
CA TRP A 294 7.79 7.52 -36.25
C TRP A 294 7.67 9.03 -36.48
N ALA A 295 7.00 9.75 -35.58
CA ALA A 295 6.88 11.21 -35.66
C ALA A 295 8.27 11.89 -35.64
N MET A 296 9.19 11.43 -34.78
CA MET A 296 10.57 11.96 -34.75
C MET A 296 11.35 11.69 -36.04
N ARG A 297 11.02 10.64 -36.80
CA ARG A 297 11.68 10.30 -38.06
C ARG A 297 11.07 11.01 -39.27
N GLU A 298 9.77 11.23 -39.25
CA GLU A 298 9.01 11.69 -40.42
C GLU A 298 8.67 13.19 -40.39
N ASP A 299 8.57 13.80 -39.20
CA ASP A 299 8.25 15.22 -39.04
C ASP A 299 9.47 16.01 -38.49
N PRO A 300 10.16 16.80 -39.34
CA PRO A 300 11.28 17.62 -38.92
C PRO A 300 10.93 18.67 -37.86
N ASN A 301 9.69 19.18 -37.85
CA ASN A 301 9.27 20.18 -36.86
C ASN A 301 9.05 19.51 -35.50
N TYR A 302 8.39 18.34 -35.49
CA TYR A 302 8.23 17.56 -34.26
C TYR A 302 9.60 17.16 -33.70
N PHE A 303 10.52 16.69 -34.55
CA PHE A 303 11.89 16.39 -34.13
C PHE A 303 12.57 17.62 -33.50
N ALA A 304 12.49 18.79 -34.16
CA ALA A 304 13.09 20.02 -33.64
C ALA A 304 12.49 20.48 -32.30
N GLU A 305 11.18 20.32 -32.10
CA GLU A 305 10.51 20.59 -30.83
C GLU A 305 11.03 19.68 -29.72
N GLN A 306 11.07 18.36 -29.94
CA GLN A 306 11.55 17.40 -28.94
C GLN A 306 13.02 17.64 -28.53
N ILE A 307 13.90 18.01 -29.49
CA ILE A 307 15.28 18.36 -29.16
C ILE A 307 15.36 19.67 -28.38
N SER A 308 14.51 20.65 -28.70
CA SER A 308 14.48 21.94 -28.01
C SER A 308 14.02 21.79 -26.56
N ASP A 309 12.96 21.01 -26.32
CA ASP A 309 12.48 20.69 -24.98
C ASP A 309 13.59 19.99 -24.16
N MET A 310 14.26 19.00 -24.77
CA MET A 310 15.38 18.31 -24.12
C MET A 310 16.57 19.24 -23.85
N TYR A 311 16.84 20.18 -24.75
CA TYR A 311 17.88 21.19 -24.58
C TYR A 311 17.58 22.09 -23.37
N ASP A 312 16.34 22.54 -23.23
CA ASP A 312 15.91 23.32 -22.07
C ASP A 312 16.05 22.52 -20.76
N HIS A 313 15.73 21.22 -20.77
CA HIS A 313 16.00 20.33 -19.65
C HIS A 313 17.50 20.23 -19.31
N VAL A 314 18.37 20.06 -20.31
CA VAL A 314 19.84 20.03 -20.11
C VAL A 314 20.37 21.36 -19.55
N GLN A 315 19.78 22.49 -19.95
CA GLN A 315 20.14 23.81 -19.41
C GLN A 315 19.76 23.96 -17.93
N LEU A 316 18.57 23.48 -17.56
CA LEU A 316 18.06 23.57 -16.18
C LEU A 316 18.86 22.76 -15.16
N ILE A 317 19.51 21.67 -15.60
CA ILE A 317 20.33 20.80 -14.72
C ILE A 317 21.69 21.45 -14.37
N GLY A 318 21.97 22.67 -14.85
CA GLY A 318 23.19 23.41 -14.51
C GLY A 318 24.42 22.87 -15.22
N ASP A 319 24.23 22.26 -16.40
CA ASP A 319 25.32 21.68 -17.18
C ASP A 319 26.32 22.77 -17.63
N THR A 320 27.60 22.58 -17.30
CA THR A 320 28.70 23.53 -17.57
C THR A 320 29.34 23.35 -18.94
N ARG A 321 28.88 22.38 -19.74
CA ARG A 321 29.38 22.13 -21.10
C ARG A 321 29.20 23.33 -22.04
N GLU A 322 30.07 23.46 -23.05
CA GLU A 322 29.92 24.48 -24.10
C GLU A 322 28.61 24.29 -24.90
N HIS A 323 28.04 25.37 -25.44
CA HIS A 323 26.73 25.37 -26.13
C HIS A 323 26.59 24.29 -27.22
N LYS A 324 27.63 24.05 -28.04
CA LYS A 324 27.62 22.99 -29.06
C LYS A 324 27.55 21.58 -28.45
N SER A 325 28.20 21.38 -27.31
CA SER A 325 28.18 20.12 -26.56
C SER A 325 26.82 19.88 -25.89
N LYS A 326 26.10 20.94 -25.50
CA LYS A 326 24.72 20.86 -24.99
C LYS A 326 23.71 20.39 -26.04
N TRP A 327 23.80 20.88 -27.27
CA TRP A 327 22.96 20.37 -28.37
C TRP A 327 23.24 18.91 -28.69
N GLY A 328 24.52 18.50 -28.71
CA GLY A 328 24.88 17.09 -28.88
C GLY A 328 24.32 16.20 -27.77
N ALA A 329 24.36 16.67 -26.51
CA ALA A 329 23.78 15.98 -25.38
C ALA A 329 22.24 15.89 -25.48
N ALA A 330 21.57 16.97 -25.85
CA ALA A 330 20.12 17.00 -26.01
C ALA A 330 19.64 16.04 -27.11
N ILE A 331 20.32 16.04 -28.26
CA ILE A 331 20.05 15.09 -29.36
C ILE A 331 20.26 13.65 -28.91
N GLY A 332 21.40 13.38 -28.26
CA GLY A 332 21.73 12.05 -27.75
C GLY A 332 20.67 11.55 -26.75
N GLN A 333 20.27 12.39 -25.80
CA GLN A 333 19.31 12.02 -24.76
C GLN A 333 17.89 11.84 -25.31
N ALA A 334 17.44 12.72 -26.20
CA ALA A 334 16.13 12.61 -26.83
C ALA A 334 16.01 11.30 -27.64
N LEU A 335 17.03 10.99 -28.45
CA LEU A 335 17.06 9.73 -29.21
C LEU A 335 17.16 8.51 -28.29
N ALA A 336 18.06 8.53 -27.30
CA ALA A 336 18.21 7.44 -26.35
C ALA A 336 16.88 7.17 -25.61
N ASN A 337 16.21 8.21 -25.14
CA ASN A 337 14.91 8.09 -24.46
C ASN A 337 13.85 7.47 -25.39
N ALA A 338 13.73 7.96 -26.63
CA ALA A 338 12.71 7.50 -27.56
C ALA A 338 12.85 5.98 -27.85
N TYR A 339 14.07 5.51 -28.16
CA TYR A 339 14.30 4.09 -28.42
C TYR A 339 14.24 3.23 -27.15
N THR A 340 14.75 3.73 -26.01
CA THR A 340 14.66 3.00 -24.73
C THR A 340 13.20 2.77 -24.34
N MET A 341 12.32 3.76 -24.53
CA MET A 341 10.90 3.61 -24.19
C MET A 341 10.19 2.57 -25.06
N ILE A 342 10.54 2.47 -26.36
CA ILE A 342 10.02 1.38 -27.20
C ILE A 342 10.44 0.03 -26.65
N GLU A 343 11.74 -0.17 -26.38
CA GLU A 343 12.26 -1.44 -25.88
C GLU A 343 11.61 -1.82 -24.54
N VAL A 344 11.56 -0.88 -23.59
CA VAL A 344 10.98 -1.09 -22.27
C VAL A 344 9.50 -1.44 -22.35
N PHE A 345 8.69 -0.66 -23.07
CA PHE A 345 7.24 -0.89 -23.11
C PHE A 345 6.86 -2.10 -23.95
N THR A 346 7.59 -2.39 -25.02
CA THR A 346 7.37 -3.61 -25.82
C THR A 346 7.70 -4.86 -25.00
N GLU A 347 8.80 -4.84 -24.26
CA GLU A 347 9.17 -5.97 -23.40
C GLU A 347 8.22 -6.13 -22.21
N ALA A 348 7.82 -5.03 -21.57
CA ALA A 348 6.81 -5.05 -20.52
C ALA A 348 5.46 -5.59 -21.03
N HIS A 349 5.04 -5.20 -22.25
CA HIS A 349 3.85 -5.74 -22.89
C HIS A 349 3.97 -7.23 -23.16
N ARG A 350 5.11 -7.68 -23.71
CA ARG A 350 5.40 -9.09 -23.99
C ARG A 350 5.30 -9.94 -22.72
N ILE A 351 5.91 -9.48 -21.63
CA ILE A 351 5.92 -10.20 -20.36
C ILE A 351 4.52 -10.23 -19.73
N THR A 352 3.82 -9.09 -19.67
CA THR A 352 2.46 -9.05 -19.10
C THR A 352 1.46 -9.86 -19.90
N LYS A 353 1.57 -9.88 -21.22
CA LYS A 353 0.81 -10.79 -22.08
C LYS A 353 1.09 -12.25 -21.74
N ARG A 354 2.37 -12.63 -21.60
CA ARG A 354 2.74 -13.99 -21.20
C ARG A 354 2.21 -14.36 -19.82
N LEU A 355 2.21 -13.42 -18.86
CA LEU A 355 1.60 -13.62 -17.54
C LEU A 355 0.09 -13.89 -17.64
N CYS A 356 -0.63 -13.17 -18.52
CA CYS A 356 -2.05 -13.43 -18.74
C CYS A 356 -2.29 -14.85 -19.31
N GLU A 357 -1.51 -15.24 -20.32
CA GLU A 357 -1.59 -16.59 -20.91
C GLU A 357 -1.31 -17.69 -19.88
N LEU A 358 -0.30 -17.51 -19.03
CA LEU A 358 0.04 -18.46 -17.97
C LEU A 358 -1.02 -18.49 -16.87
N GLN A 359 -1.60 -17.34 -16.52
CA GLN A 359 -2.70 -17.25 -15.57
C GLN A 359 -3.92 -18.03 -16.05
N GLU A 360 -4.28 -17.94 -17.33
CA GLU A 360 -5.36 -18.72 -17.94
C GLU A 360 -5.00 -20.21 -18.03
N LYS A 361 -3.81 -20.53 -18.55
CA LYS A 361 -3.32 -21.91 -18.74
C LYS A 361 -3.34 -22.71 -17.44
N TYR A 362 -2.94 -22.10 -16.33
CA TYR A 362 -2.85 -22.77 -15.05
C TYR A 362 -3.99 -22.39 -14.09
N ALA A 363 -5.04 -21.70 -14.55
CA ALA A 363 -6.15 -21.23 -13.71
C ALA A 363 -6.82 -22.34 -12.89
N SER A 364 -6.83 -23.57 -13.41
CA SER A 364 -7.42 -24.76 -12.78
C SER A 364 -6.40 -25.63 -12.02
N VAL A 365 -5.10 -25.35 -12.17
CA VAL A 365 -4.00 -26.18 -11.65
C VAL A 365 -3.25 -25.46 -10.54
N ILE A 366 -3.21 -24.12 -10.57
CA ILE A 366 -2.61 -23.31 -9.52
C ILE A 366 -3.36 -23.57 -8.22
N ASN A 367 -2.65 -24.24 -7.32
CA ASN A 367 -3.06 -24.46 -5.94
C ASN A 367 -2.21 -23.53 -5.04
N PRO A 368 -2.81 -22.73 -4.15
CA PRO A 368 -2.07 -21.84 -3.27
C PRO A 368 -1.06 -22.51 -2.33
N THR A 369 -1.23 -23.81 -2.07
CA THR A 369 -0.32 -24.60 -1.22
C THR A 369 0.81 -25.28 -2.00
N GLU A 370 0.82 -25.18 -3.32
CA GLU A 370 1.81 -25.82 -4.18
C GLU A 370 2.64 -24.75 -4.91
N ASN A 371 3.87 -25.12 -5.27
CA ASN A 371 4.70 -24.24 -6.07
C ASN A 371 3.99 -23.91 -7.39
N LEU A 372 4.06 -22.65 -7.81
CA LEU A 372 3.68 -22.31 -9.19
C LEU A 372 4.48 -23.19 -10.16
N PRO A 373 3.92 -23.53 -11.32
CA PRO A 373 4.67 -24.18 -12.39
C PRO A 373 5.95 -23.39 -12.70
N ASP A 374 7.07 -24.09 -12.94
CA ASP A 374 8.40 -23.48 -13.13
C ASP A 374 8.38 -22.36 -14.19
N GLU A 375 7.67 -22.59 -15.30
CA GLU A 375 7.48 -21.61 -16.38
C GLU A 375 6.82 -20.30 -15.91
N TYR A 376 5.94 -20.37 -14.91
CA TYR A 376 5.30 -19.19 -14.31
C TYR A 376 6.27 -18.51 -13.33
N ASN A 377 6.96 -19.28 -12.50
CA ASN A 377 7.95 -18.75 -11.55
C ASN A 377 9.13 -18.04 -12.23
N ASP A 378 9.65 -18.62 -13.31
CA ASP A 378 10.81 -18.10 -14.04
C ASP A 378 10.53 -16.73 -14.67
N LEU A 379 9.26 -16.48 -15.04
CA LEU A 379 8.86 -15.20 -15.60
C LEU A 379 8.75 -14.08 -14.55
N PHE A 380 8.52 -14.43 -13.28
CA PHE A 380 8.48 -13.47 -12.16
C PHE A 380 9.85 -13.16 -11.57
N ARG A 381 10.78 -14.13 -11.58
CA ARG A 381 12.09 -14.06 -10.92
C ARG A 381 12.87 -12.75 -11.18
N PRO A 382 12.98 -12.24 -12.42
CA PRO A 382 13.79 -11.03 -12.71
C PRO A 382 13.23 -9.74 -12.11
N TYR A 383 11.91 -9.66 -11.90
CA TYR A 383 11.25 -8.46 -11.36
C TYR A 383 11.42 -8.29 -9.86
N TYR A 384 11.77 -9.37 -9.15
CA TYR A 384 12.01 -9.39 -7.71
C TYR A 384 13.45 -9.08 -7.34
N GLU A 385 14.41 -9.51 -8.17
CA GLU A 385 15.84 -9.22 -7.97
C GLU A 385 16.17 -7.72 -8.14
N GLY A 386 15.33 -6.97 -8.89
CA GLY A 386 15.44 -5.51 -9.06
C GLY A 386 14.73 -4.67 -7.98
N GLY A 387 14.00 -5.28 -7.04
CA GLY A 387 13.06 -4.61 -6.12
C GLY A 387 13.67 -3.85 -4.93
N CYS A 388 15.00 -3.74 -4.84
CA CYS A 388 15.68 -2.83 -3.89
C CYS A 388 16.25 -1.56 -4.55
N VAL A 389 16.01 -1.36 -5.85
CA VAL A 389 16.32 -0.07 -6.48
C VAL A 389 15.07 0.79 -6.44
N SER A 390 15.10 1.76 -5.54
CA SER A 390 14.40 3.05 -5.60
C SER A 390 13.60 3.27 -6.90
N ALA A 391 12.30 2.98 -6.88
CA ALA A 391 11.37 3.57 -7.83
C ALA A 391 10.89 4.90 -7.23
N GLU A 392 11.78 5.90 -7.30
CA GLU A 392 11.37 7.30 -7.40
C GLU A 392 10.91 7.51 -8.84
N ALA A 393 9.61 7.76 -8.99
CA ALA A 393 9.04 8.54 -10.08
C ALA A 393 7.89 9.36 -9.49
#